data_AF-A0A1S8R4D7-F1
#
_entry.id   AF-A0A1S8R4D7-F1
#
_cell.length_a   1.000
_cell.length_b   1.000
_cell.length_c   1.000
_cell.angle_alpha   90.00
_cell.angle_beta   90.00
_cell.angle_gamma   90.00
#
_symmetry.space_group_name_H-M   'P 1'
#
loop_
_entity.id
_entity.type
_entity.pdbx_description
1 polymer ?
#
loop_
_entity_poly.entity_id
_entity_poly.type
_entity_poly.pdbx_seq_one_letter_code
_entity_poly.pdbx_strand_id
1 'polypeptide(L)' 'MKDVNVDTIKETIKYLPEDEQEIILHLTEIFEGEEENINEYVKNELIGE' A
#
# COMPACT_ATOMS: atom_id res chain seq x y z
N MET A 1 14.01 8.96 -1.98
CA MET A 1 12.83 8.25 -2.53
C MET A 1 11.76 9.28 -2.87
N LYS A 2 10.81 9.00 -3.78
CA LYS A 2 9.59 9.80 -3.86
C LYS A 2 8.82 9.58 -2.56
N ASP A 3 8.38 10.64 -1.90
CA ASP A 3 7.55 10.55 -0.70
C ASP A 3 6.35 9.62 -0.98
N VAL A 4 6.35 8.45 -0.34
CA VAL A 4 5.24 7.51 -0.44
C VAL A 4 4.11 8.06 0.42
N ASN A 5 2.92 8.14 -0.16
CA ASN A 5 1.72 8.62 0.50
C ASN A 5 0.53 7.73 0.12
N VAL A 6 -0.65 8.02 0.68
CA VAL A 6 -1.89 7.27 0.41
C VAL A 6 -2.19 7.16 -1.10
N ASP A 7 -1.94 8.21 -1.89
CA ASP A 7 -2.16 8.16 -3.35
C ASP A 7 -1.19 7.19 -4.04
N THR A 8 0.05 7.12 -3.57
CA THR A 8 1.05 6.15 -4.07
C THR A 8 0.65 4.71 -3.70
N ILE A 9 0.14 4.49 -2.48
CA ILE A 9 -0.37 3.19 -2.07
C ILE A 9 -1.56 2.78 -2.92
N LYS A 10 -2.52 3.68 -3.16
CA LYS A 10 -3.65 3.44 -4.07
C LYS A 10 -3.21 3.04 -5.47
N GLU A 11 -2.18 3.70 -6.00
CA GLU A 11 -1.63 3.34 -7.31
C GLU A 11 -0.98 1.95 -7.30
N THR A 12 -0.29 1.61 -6.22
CA THR A 12 0.44 0.33 -6.07
C THR A 12 -0.54 -0.84 -5.97
N ILE A 13 -1.61 -0.70 -5.19
CA ILE A 13 -2.59 -1.77 -4.97
C ILE A 13 -3.67 -1.87 -6.05
N LYS A 14 -3.71 -0.98 -7.04
CA LYS A 14 -4.84 -0.88 -8.00
C LYS A 14 -5.12 -2.16 -8.82
N TYR A 15 -4.16 -3.08 -8.87
CA TYR A 15 -4.27 -4.35 -9.58
C TYR A 15 -4.57 -5.55 -8.66
N LEU A 16 -4.56 -5.34 -7.34
CA LEU A 16 -4.93 -6.36 -6.37
C LEU A 16 -6.45 -6.58 -6.35
N PRO A 17 -6.93 -7.73 -5.87
CA PRO A 17 -8.33 -7.95 -5.55
C PRO A 17 -8.93 -6.84 -4.67
N GLU A 18 -10.21 -6.51 -4.84
CA GLU A 18 -10.88 -5.40 -4.11
C GLU A 18 -10.82 -5.56 -2.59
N ASP A 19 -10.92 -6.80 -2.10
CA ASP A 19 -10.80 -7.15 -0.68
C ASP A 19 -9.40 -6.85 -0.13
N GLU A 20 -8.35 -7.16 -0.90
CA GLU A 20 -6.98 -6.81 -0.52
C GLU A 20 -6.76 -5.29 -0.55
N GLN A 21 -7.33 -4.60 -1.55
CA GLN A 21 -7.25 -3.14 -1.61
C GLN A 21 -7.88 -2.48 -0.39
N GLU A 22 -9.07 -2.92 0.03
CA GLU A 22 -9.76 -2.39 1.21
C GLU A 22 -8.93 -2.61 2.48
N ILE A 23 -8.36 -3.81 2.67
CA ILE A 23 -7.51 -4.13 3.82
C ILE A 23 -6.28 -3.23 3.86
N ILE A 24 -5.58 -3.05 2.73
CA ILE A 24 -4.35 -2.25 2.69
C ILE A 24 -4.64 -0.77 2.93
N LEU A 25 -5.74 -0.24 2.39
CA LEU A 25 -6.17 1.12 2.67
C LEU A 25 -6.49 1.31 4.15
N HIS A 26 -7.20 0.36 4.76
CA HIS A 26 -7.50 0.43 6.18
C HIS A 26 -6.24 0.35 7.05
N LEU A 27 -5.27 -0.50 6.68
CA LEU A 27 -3.96 -0.55 7.34
C LEU A 27 -3.22 0.78 7.22
N THR A 28 -3.29 1.44 6.05
CA THR A 28 -2.67 2.75 5.83
C THR A 28 -3.27 3.83 6.72
N GLU A 29 -4.59 3.79 6.96
CA GLU A 29 -5.24 4.72 7.89
C GLU A 29 -4.87 4.44 9.36
N ILE A 30 -4.69 3.18 9.75
CA ILE A 30 -4.29 2.80 11.12
C ILE A 30 -2.83 3.19 11.39
N PHE A 31 -1.96 3.01 10.40
CA PHE A 31 -0.52 3.24 10.49
C PHE A 31 -0.13 4.52 9.72
N GLU A 32 -0.80 5.63 10.01
CA GLU A 32 -0.48 6.95 9.44
C GLU A 32 1.00 7.31 9.71
N GLY A 33 1.74 7.70 8.67
CA GLY A 33 3.18 7.99 8.73
C GLY A 33 4.10 6.79 8.42
N GLU A 34 3.55 5.59 8.24
CA GLU A 34 4.28 4.37 7.88
C GLU A 34 4.04 3.96 6.42
N GLU A 35 3.67 4.90 5.55
CA GLU A 35 3.27 4.61 4.18
C GLU A 35 4.41 3.95 3.36
N GLU A 36 5.67 4.31 3.62
CA GLU A 36 6.83 3.65 3.01
C GLU A 36 6.86 2.16 3.35
N ASN A 37 6.71 1.81 4.64
CA ASN A 37 6.76 0.42 5.10
C ASN A 37 5.60 -0.42 4.53
N ILE A 38 4.40 0.16 4.47
CA ILE A 38 3.23 -0.51 3.88
C ILE A 38 3.45 -0.74 2.39
N ASN A 39 3.94 0.27 1.67
CA ASN A 39 4.18 0.16 0.24
C ASN A 39 5.28 -0.85 -0.10
N GLU A 40 6.33 -0.94 0.72
CA GLU A 40 7.35 -1.99 0.59
C GLU A 40 6.76 -3.38 0.84
N TYR A 41 5.95 -3.55 1.88
CA TYR A 41 5.27 -4.82 2.15
C TYR A 41 4.42 -5.26 0.95
N VAL A 42 3.59 -4.36 0.42
CA VAL A 42 2.72 -4.66 -0.73
C VAL A 42 3.55 -5.10 -1.94
N LYS A 43 4.62 -4.36 -2.26
CA LYS A 43 5.47 -4.68 -3.41
C LYS A 43 6.17 -6.02 -3.26
N ASN A 44 6.73 -6.29 -2.08
CA ASN A 44 7.50 -7.51 -1.85
C ASN A 44 6.60 -8.75 -1.74
N GLU A 45 5.51 -8.66 -0.99
CA GLU A 45 4.71 -9.83 -0.60
C GLU A 45 3.49 -10.08 -1.48
N LEU A 46 2.90 -9.03 -2.08
CA LEU A 46 1.66 -9.15 -2.86
C LEU A 46 1.88 -9.05 -4.37
N ILE A 47 2.83 -8.23 -4.81
CA ILE A 47 3.08 -7.97 -6.24
C ILE A 47 4.33 -8.69 -6.75
N GLY A 48 5.38 -8.82 -5.93
CA GLY A 48 6.67 -9.40 -6.30
C GLY A 48 7.55 -8.49 -7.15
N GLU A 49 7.57 -7.18 -6.88
CA GLU A 49 8.43 -6.17 -7.53
C GLU A 49 9.80 -5.98 -6.85
#